data_AF-A0A162U4E6-F1
#
_entry.id   AF-A0A162U4E6-F1
#
_cell.length_a   1.000
_cell.length_b   1.000
_cell.length_c   1.000
_cell.angle_alpha   90.00
_cell.angle_beta   90.00
_cell.angle_gamma   90.00
#
_symmetry.space_group_name_H-M   'P 1'
#
loop_
_entity.id
_entity.type
_entity.pdbx_description
1 polymer ?
#
loop_
_entity_poly.entity_id
_entity_poly.type
_entity_poly.pdbx_seq_one_letter_code
_entity_poly.pdbx_strand_id
1 'polypeptide(L)' 'HLTNDHVGRKSTGNLCLTCCWENCDVSVIKRDHITSHIRVHIPLKPHRCTFCERTFKRPQDLKKHERTH' A
#
# COMPACT_ATOMS: atom_id res chain seq x y z
N HIS A 1 9.40 -4.34 2.06
CA HIS A 1 8.58 -5.09 1.07
C HIS A 1 8.65 -4.42 -0.31
N LEU A 2 9.85 -4.31 -0.88
CA LEU A 2 10.05 -3.98 -2.29
C LEU A 2 11.22 -4.86 -2.72
N THR A 3 10.92 -6.00 -3.35
CA THR A 3 11.97 -6.86 -3.90
C THR A 3 12.24 -6.35 -5.31
N ASN A 4 13.42 -5.77 -5.52
CA ASN A 4 13.96 -5.49 -6.86
C ASN A 4 14.44 -6.81 -7.47
N ASP A 5 13.60 -7.85 -7.47
CA ASP A 5 14.02 -9.15 -7.98
C ASP A 5 13.87 -9.15 -9.50
N HIS A 6 15.03 -9.16 -10.14
CA HIS A 6 15.23 -8.93 -11.54
C HIS A 6 15.15 -10.28 -12.28
N VAL A 7 13.94 -10.80 -12.53
CA VAL A 7 13.76 -12.05 -13.29
C VAL A 7 13.80 -11.77 -14.80
N GLY A 8 15.05 -11.68 -15.30
CA GLY A 8 15.57 -12.12 -16.60
C GLY A 8 14.81 -11.91 -17.92
N ARG A 9 15.40 -11.04 -18.77
CA ARG A 9 16.02 -11.30 -20.11
C ARG A 9 15.57 -10.29 -21.17
N LYS A 10 16.53 -9.41 -21.54
CA LYS A 10 16.56 -8.48 -22.70
C LYS A 10 15.47 -7.39 -22.64
N SER A 11 15.72 -6.10 -22.77
CA SER A 11 16.89 -5.23 -22.89
C SER A 11 16.36 -3.82 -22.56
N THR A 12 17.24 -2.91 -22.13
CA THR A 12 16.99 -1.46 -22.17
C THR A 12 16.00 -0.90 -21.14
N GLY A 13 16.49 -0.66 -19.91
CA GLY A 13 16.12 0.54 -19.14
C GLY A 13 14.70 0.66 -18.57
N ASN A 14 13.97 -0.44 -18.36
CA ASN A 14 12.65 -0.40 -17.72
C ASN A 14 12.63 -1.36 -16.52
N LEU A 15 12.99 -0.84 -15.34
CA LEU A 15 12.88 -1.56 -14.08
C LEU A 15 11.38 -1.77 -13.76
N CYS A 16 10.85 -2.95 -14.10
CA CYS A 16 9.51 -3.35 -13.69
C CYS A 16 9.51 -3.67 -12.18
N LEU A 17 8.63 -3.01 -11.45
CA LEU A 17 8.40 -3.22 -10.02
C LEU A 17 7.10 -4.04 -9.87
N THR A 18 7.19 -5.16 -9.16
CA THR A 18 6.07 -6.09 -8.96
C THR A 18 5.60 -6.05 -7.51
N CYS A 19 4.29 -6.03 -7.28
CA CYS A 19 3.69 -6.10 -5.95
C CYS A 19 3.72 -7.56 -5.46
N CYS A 20 4.15 -7.80 -4.22
CA CYS A 20 4.27 -9.14 -3.63
C CYS A 20 3.25 -9.33 -2.50
N TRP A 21 2.01 -8.86 -2.71
CA TRP A 21 0.93 -9.00 -1.73
C TRP A 21 0.18 -10.31 -1.99
N GLU A 22 -0.27 -11.00 -0.92
CA GLU A 22 -1.09 -12.21 -1.06
C GLU A 22 -2.36 -11.89 -1.89
N ASN A 23 -2.47 -12.50 -3.06
CA ASN A 23 -3.48 -12.26 -4.12
C ASN A 23 -3.33 -10.96 -4.94
N CYS A 24 -2.10 -10.46 -5.18
CA CYS A 24 -1.91 -9.33 -6.09
C CYS A 24 -0.72 -9.48 -7.05
N ASP A 25 -1.01 -9.67 -8.34
CA ASP A 25 -0.04 -9.83 -9.43
C ASP A 25 0.14 -8.57 -10.29
N VAL A 26 0.23 -7.40 -9.65
CA VAL A 26 0.40 -6.13 -10.36
C VAL A 26 1.88 -5.82 -10.57
N SER A 27 2.29 -5.68 -11.83
CA SER A 27 3.63 -5.24 -12.24
C SER A 27 3.56 -3.91 -12.99
N VAL A 28 4.41 -2.95 -12.61
CA VAL A 28 4.43 -1.61 -13.22
C VAL A 28 5.87 -1.12 -13.38
N ILE A 29 6.12 -0.37 -14.45
CA ILE A 29 7.46 0.12 -14.79
C ILE A 29 7.86 1.36 -13.97
N LYS A 30 6.87 2.14 -13.50
CA LYS A 30 7.14 3.38 -12.74
C LYS A 30 6.99 3.16 -11.23
N ARG A 31 7.98 3.66 -10.49
CA ARG A 31 7.98 3.64 -9.02
C ARG A 31 6.78 4.36 -8.40
N ASP A 32 6.34 5.46 -9.01
CA ASP A 32 5.18 6.21 -8.50
C ASP A 32 3.89 5.39 -8.59
N HIS A 33 3.74 4.58 -9.65
CA HIS A 33 2.58 3.73 -9.83
C HIS A 33 2.55 2.59 -8.80
N ILE A 34 3.68 1.93 -8.54
CA ILE A 34 3.69 0.87 -7.52
C ILE A 34 3.51 1.42 -6.12
N THR A 35 4.07 2.60 -5.83
CA THR A 35 3.92 3.25 -4.53
C THR A 35 2.47 3.65 -4.28
N SER A 36 1.76 4.13 -5.30
CA SER A 36 0.32 4.39 -5.22
C SER A 36 -0.49 3.10 -5.06
N HIS A 37 -0.14 2.05 -5.82
CA HIS A 37 -0.81 0.76 -5.78
C HIS A 37 -0.71 0.10 -4.39
N ILE A 38 0.45 0.16 -3.72
CA ILE A 38 0.64 -0.36 -2.36
C ILE A 38 -0.32 0.31 -1.34
N ARG A 39 -0.80 1.54 -1.60
CA ARG A 39 -1.82 2.21 -0.75
C ARG A 39 -3.22 1.59 -0.82
N VAL A 40 -3.46 0.74 -1.82
CA VAL A 40 -4.72 -0.04 -1.92
C VAL A 40 -4.65 -1.21 -0.94
N HIS A 41 -3.49 -1.86 -0.86
CA HIS A 41 -3.24 -2.98 0.05
C HIS A 41 -3.08 -2.54 1.50
N ILE A 42 -2.35 -1.46 1.71
CA ILE A 42 -2.23 -0.80 3.01
C ILE A 42 -3.18 0.38 2.94
N PRO A 43 -4.43 0.29 3.42
CA PRO A 43 -5.23 1.47 3.67
C PRO A 43 -4.49 2.29 4.71
N LEU A 44 -3.63 3.20 4.23
CA LEU A 44 -2.91 4.22 4.99
C LEU A 44 -3.96 5.14 5.57
N LYS A 45 -4.58 4.63 6.62
CA LYS A 45 -5.46 5.31 7.50
C LYS A 45 -4.60 5.50 8.74
N PRO A 46 -3.81 6.60 8.78
CA PRO A 46 -2.83 6.82 9.84
C PRO A 46 -3.47 6.88 11.24
N HIS A 47 -4.80 7.00 11.28
CA HIS A 47 -5.58 7.08 12.50
C HIS A 47 -6.24 5.73 12.79
N ARG A 48 -5.51 4.83 13.44
CA ARG A 48 -6.04 3.57 13.99
C ARG A 48 -6.67 3.85 15.35
N CYS A 49 -7.85 3.29 15.61
CA CYS A 49 -8.46 3.33 16.94
C CYS A 49 -7.67 2.44 17.90
N THR A 50 -7.55 2.86 19.16
CA THR A 50 -6.89 2.09 20.23
C THR A 50 -7.81 1.05 20.87
N PHE A 51 -9.13 1.28 20.82
CA PHE A 51 -10.15 0.37 21.38
C PHE A 51 -10.64 -0.69 20.38
N CYS A 52 -10.46 -0.47 19.07
CA CYS A 52 -10.76 -1.46 18.05
C CYS A 52 -9.80 -1.36 16.86
N GLU A 53 -9.73 -2.40 16.03
CA GLU A 53 -8.84 -2.42 14.85
C GLU A 53 -9.35 -1.59 13.66
N ARG A 54 -10.35 -0.72 13.87
CA ARG A 54 -10.83 0.18 12.82
C ARG A 54 -9.83 1.31 12.60
N THR A 55 -9.58 1.56 11.33
CA THR A 55 -8.69 2.62 10.87
C THR A 55 -9.51 3.70 10.15
N PHE A 56 -9.08 4.96 10.28
CA PHE A 56 -9.74 6.15 9.74
C PHE A 56 -8.78 7.00 8.88
N LYS A 57 -9.31 7.61 7.81
CA LYS A 57 -8.51 8.46 6.89
C LYS A 57 -8.17 9.82 7.49
N ARG A 58 -8.99 10.33 8.43
CA ARG A 58 -8.82 11.65 9.03
C ARG A 58 -8.85 11.55 10.55
N PRO A 59 -8.12 12.42 11.27
CA PRO A 59 -8.07 12.39 12.74
C PRO A 59 -9.42 12.76 13.36
N GLN A 60 -10.19 13.65 12.70
CA GLN A 60 -11.52 14.05 13.15
C GLN A 60 -12.54 12.90 13.15
N ASP A 61 -12.43 11.99 12.19
CA ASP A 61 -13.31 10.82 12.08
C ASP A 61 -12.94 9.78 13.15
N LEU A 62 -11.64 9.60 13.40
CA LEU A 62 -11.17 8.80 14.53
C LEU A 62 -11.68 9.37 15.85
N LYS A 63 -11.51 10.68 16.11
CA LYS A 63 -11.91 11.30 17.38
C LYS A 63 -13.42 11.24 17.64
N LYS A 64 -14.24 11.31 16.59
CA LYS A 64 -15.70 11.06 16.71
C LYS A 64 -15.99 9.61 17.02
N HIS A 65 -15.30 8.69 16.35
CA HIS A 65 -15.46 7.27 16.58
C HIS A 65 -14.99 6.83 17.98
N GLU A 66 -13.90 7.39 18.50
CA GLU A 66 -13.43 7.12 19.87
C GLU A 66 -14.45 7.54 20.94
N ARG A 67 -15.33 8.50 20.66
CA ARG A 67 -16.44 8.87 21.55
C ARG A 67 -17.63 7.92 21.50
N THR A 68 -17.68 7.04 20.50
CA THR A 68 -18.73 6.02 20.36
C THR A 68 -18.34 4.69 20.97
N HIS A 69 -17.08 4.55 21.38
CA HIS A 69 -16.66 3.54 22.35
C HIS A 69 -17.11 3.97 23.74
#